data_AF-A0A6N2ZF99-F1
#
_entry.id   AF-A0A6N2ZF99-F1
#
_cell.length_a   1.000
_cell.length_b   1.000
_cell.length_c   1.000
_cell.angle_alpha   90.00
_cell.angle_beta   90.00
_cell.angle_gamma   90.00
#
_symmetry.space_group_name_H-M   'P 1'
#
loop_
_entity.id
_entity.type
_entity.pdbx_description
1 polymer ?
#
loop_
_entity_poly.entity_id
_entity_poly.type
_entity_poly.pdbx_seq_one_letter_code
_entity_poly.pdbx_strand_id
1 'polypeptide(L)'
;MRKLGNFLSAERTYIIYIKDELMYNDYEWCAENIISQKNTLQGIPLAMIDRWIPYFKNDKCVIIENLEEIKEISLEEYEILDSQSITSLV
;
A
#
# COMPACT_ATOMS: atom_id res chain seq x y z
N MET A 1 -0.59 8.63 12.09
CA MET A 1 0.05 8.48 10.77
C MET A 1 1.36 9.25 10.68
N ARG A 2 1.40 10.59 10.81
CA ARG A 2 2.69 11.35 10.83
C ARG A 2 3.78 10.78 11.74
N LYS A 3 3.47 10.43 13.00
CA LYS A 3 4.45 9.83 13.92
C LYS A 3 5.05 8.52 13.38
N LEU A 4 4.20 7.67 12.78
CA LEU A 4 4.62 6.39 12.20
C LEU A 4 5.47 6.62 10.95
N GLY A 5 5.02 7.49 10.04
CA GLY A 5 5.75 7.83 8.83
C GLY A 5 7.12 8.43 9.14
N ASN A 6 7.20 9.36 10.09
CA ASN A 6 8.49 9.90 10.53
C ASN A 6 9.38 8.83 11.18
N PHE A 7 8.82 7.91 11.97
CA PHE A 7 9.60 6.85 12.62
C PHE A 7 10.18 5.87 11.61
N LEU A 8 9.40 5.51 10.58
CA LEU A 8 9.82 4.61 9.51
C LEU A 8 10.59 5.32 8.38
N SER A 9 10.74 6.64 8.45
CA SER A 9 11.22 7.48 7.34
C SER A 9 10.45 7.27 6.03
N ALA A 10 9.14 7.03 6.13
CA ALA A 10 8.26 6.77 5.00
C ALA A 10 7.73 8.06 4.38
N GLU A 11 7.60 8.08 3.05
CA GLU A 11 7.02 9.19 2.29
C GLU A 11 5.49 9.26 2.43
N ARG A 12 4.84 8.11 2.57
CA ARG A 12 3.40 7.97 2.79
C ARG A 12 3.10 6.90 3.83
N THR A 13 2.01 7.09 4.56
CA THR A 13 1.41 6.06 5.41
C THR A 13 -0.09 6.05 5.23
N TYR A 14 -0.67 4.86 5.15
CA TYR A 14 -2.09 4.67 4.90
C TYR A 14 -2.73 3.85 6.02
N ILE A 15 -4.03 4.04 6.23
CA ILE A 15 -4.91 3.03 6.80
C ILE A 15 -5.95 2.72 5.74
N ILE A 16 -5.94 1.48 5.27
CA ILE A 16 -6.85 1.00 4.22
C ILE A 16 -8.00 0.25 4.89
N TYR A 17 -9.23 0.66 4.57
CA TYR A 17 -10.42 -0.14 4.91
C TYR A 17 -10.77 -1.08 3.79
N ILE A 18 -11.18 -2.29 4.18
CA ILE A 18 -11.72 -3.29 3.27
C ILE A 18 -13.21 -3.45 3.56
N LYS A 19 -14.03 -3.28 2.53
CA LYS A 19 -15.48 -3.51 2.57
C LYS A 19 -15.93 -4.08 1.24
N ASP A 20 -16.72 -5.15 1.27
CA ASP A 20 -17.27 -5.78 0.07
C ASP A 20 -16.18 -6.13 -0.98
N GLU A 21 -15.04 -6.66 -0.53
CA GLU A 21 -13.85 -6.96 -1.36
C GLU A 21 -13.23 -5.75 -2.08
N LEU A 22 -13.51 -4.53 -1.60
CA LEU A 22 -12.93 -3.28 -2.08
C LEU A 22 -12.14 -2.56 -0.99
N MET A 23 -11.06 -1.91 -1.40
CA MET A 23 -10.15 -1.14 -0.58
C MET A 23 -10.42 0.37 -0.69
N TYR A 24 -10.34 1.06 0.44
CA TYR A 24 -10.58 2.49 0.57
C TYR A 24 -9.50 3.15 1.42
N ASN A 25 -8.82 4.16 0.87
CA ASN A 25 -7.81 4.94 1.56
C ASN A 25 -8.43 6.19 2.19
N ASP A 26 -9.18 6.03 3.27
CA ASP A 26 -9.82 7.17 3.96
C ASP A 26 -8.85 7.97 4.83
N TYR A 27 -7.72 7.36 5.18
CA TYR A 27 -6.71 7.94 6.06
C TYR A 27 -5.34 7.78 5.43
N GLU A 28 -4.82 8.89 4.93
CA GLU A 28 -3.48 9.01 4.40
C GLU A 28 -2.74 10.14 5.12
N TRP A 29 -1.45 9.94 5.33
CA TRP A 29 -0.52 11.02 5.59
C TRP A 29 0.62 10.94 4.58
N CYS A 30 1.03 12.11 4.09
CA CYS A 30 2.16 12.27 3.18
C CYS A 30 3.21 13.18 3.82
N ALA A 31 4.48 12.91 3.54
CA ALA A 31 5.57 13.84 3.76
C ALA A 31 5.38 15.10 2.90
N GLU A 32 6.18 16.14 3.19
CA GLU A 32 6.14 17.38 2.42
C GLU A 32 6.48 17.12 0.95
N ASN A 33 5.73 17.75 0.03
CA ASN A 33 5.86 17.60 -1.42
C ASN A 33 5.53 16.22 -2.00
N ILE A 34 5.04 15.27 -1.21
CA ILE A 34 4.58 13.97 -1.71
C ILE A 34 3.11 14.06 -2.12
N ILE A 35 2.80 13.54 -3.31
CA ILE A 35 1.45 13.53 -3.88
C ILE A 35 0.59 12.50 -3.14
N SER A 36 -0.54 12.98 -2.63
CA SER A 36 -1.58 12.18 -1.97
C SER A 36 -2.28 11.26 -2.96
N GLN A 37 -2.46 10.00 -2.55
CA GLN A 37 -3.20 8.96 -3.27
C GLN A 37 -4.60 8.72 -2.71
N LYS A 38 -5.03 9.52 -1.73
CA LYS A 38 -6.33 9.40 -1.05
C LYS A 38 -7.51 9.29 -2.00
N ASN A 39 -7.57 10.15 -3.02
CA ASN A 39 -8.70 10.17 -3.96
C ASN A 39 -8.57 9.10 -5.06
N THR A 40 -7.35 8.66 -5.36
CA THR A 40 -7.07 7.64 -6.39
C THR A 40 -7.38 6.24 -5.86
N LEU A 41 -7.07 5.98 -4.59
CA LEU A 41 -7.23 4.68 -3.95
C LEU A 41 -8.60 4.54 -3.27
N GLN A 42 -9.65 4.58 -4.08
CA GLN A 42 -11.04 4.47 -3.63
C GLN A 42 -11.78 3.40 -4.43
N GLY A 43 -12.31 2.39 -3.74
CA GLY A 43 -13.01 1.29 -4.39
C GLY A 43 -12.09 0.39 -5.21
N ILE A 44 -10.83 0.24 -4.78
CA ILE A 44 -9.85 -0.61 -5.47
C ILE A 44 -10.15 -2.07 -5.15
N PRO A 45 -10.21 -2.99 -6.13
CA PRO A 45 -10.39 -4.41 -5.85
C PRO A 45 -9.33 -4.96 -4.89
N LEU A 46 -9.75 -5.69 -3.85
CA LEU A 46 -8.84 -6.36 -2.92
C LEU A 46 -7.92 -7.35 -3.62
N ALA A 47 -8.38 -7.90 -4.76
CA ALA A 47 -7.61 -8.77 -5.64
C ALA A 47 -6.28 -8.17 -6.11
N MET A 48 -6.12 -6.84 -6.11
CA MET A 48 -4.87 -6.17 -6.47
C MET A 48 -3.72 -6.45 -5.48
N ILE A 49 -4.03 -6.90 -4.26
CA ILE A 49 -3.05 -7.24 -3.21
C ILE A 49 -3.40 -8.57 -2.52
N ASP A 50 -4.05 -9.50 -3.22
CA ASP A 50 -4.55 -10.75 -2.63
C ASP A 50 -3.46 -11.57 -1.92
N ARG A 51 -2.22 -11.51 -2.43
CA ARG A 51 -1.02 -12.08 -1.83
C ARG A 51 -0.83 -11.68 -0.38
N TRP A 52 -1.26 -10.49 0.03
CA TRP A 52 -1.09 -9.97 1.39
C TRP A 52 -2.06 -10.61 2.38
N ILE A 53 -3.24 -11.04 1.92
CA ILE A 53 -4.35 -11.49 2.77
C ILE A 53 -4.00 -12.70 3.63
N PRO A 54 -3.32 -13.75 3.13
CA PRO A 54 -2.87 -14.84 3.99
C PRO A 54 -1.93 -14.39 5.11
N TYR A 55 -1.06 -13.39 4.89
CA TYR A 55 -0.16 -12.88 5.92
C TYR A 55 -0.93 -12.11 6.99
N PHE A 56 -1.82 -11.21 6.59
CA PHE A 56 -2.66 -10.44 7.52
C PHE A 56 -3.59 -11.33 8.35
N LYS A 57 -4.17 -12.39 7.76
CA LYS A 57 -4.98 -13.38 8.49
C LYS A 57 -4.19 -14.16 9.55
N ASN A 58 -2.86 -14.15 9.49
CA ASN A 58 -1.97 -14.80 10.44
C ASN A 58 -1.19 -13.78 11.31
N ASP A 59 -1.69 -12.54 11.42
CA ASP A 59 -1.06 -11.45 12.18
C ASP A 59 0.39 -11.15 11.76
N LYS A 60 0.70 -11.36 10.48
CA LYS A 60 2.02 -11.09 9.88
C LYS A 60 2.00 -9.83 9.03
N CYS A 61 3.15 -9.18 8.93
CA CYS A 61 3.38 -8.05 8.03
C CYS A 61 3.82 -8.52 6.64
N VAL A 62 3.57 -7.70 5.63
CA VAL A 62 4.19 -7.81 4.30
C VAL A 62 5.25 -6.72 4.22
N ILE A 63 6.47 -7.10 3.85
CA ILE A 63 7.58 -6.18 3.64
C ILE A 63 8.02 -6.35 2.19
N ILE A 64 8.15 -5.23 1.48
CA ILE A 64 8.65 -5.17 0.11
C ILE A 64 9.86 -4.23 0.18
N GLU A 65 11.06 -4.80 0.14
CA GLU A 65 12.30 -3.99 0.15
C GLU A 65 12.60 -3.40 -1.23
N ASN A 66 12.16 -4.09 -2.28
CA ASN A 66 12.35 -3.70 -3.67
C ASN A 66 11.14 -4.11 -4.51
N LEU A 67 10.40 -3.14 -5.04
CA LEU A 67 9.19 -3.39 -5.83
C LEU A 67 9.48 -4.20 -7.10
N GLU A 68 10.66 -4.09 -7.70
CA GLU A 68 10.98 -4.81 -8.94
C GLU A 68 10.94 -6.34 -8.78
N GLU A 69 11.14 -6.86 -7.56
CA GLU A 69 11.03 -8.29 -7.26
C GLU A 69 9.59 -8.80 -7.29
N ILE A 70 8.61 -7.90 -7.16
CA ILE A 70 7.18 -8.24 -7.16
C ILE A 70 6.67 -8.44 -8.59
N LYS A 71 7.31 -7.83 -9.59
CA LYS A 71 6.85 -7.82 -10.98
C LYS A 71 6.61 -9.20 -11.57
N GLU A 72 7.46 -10.18 -11.24
CA GLU A 72 7.30 -11.57 -11.70
C GLU A 72 6.38 -12.42 -10.79
N ILE A 73 6.04 -11.92 -9.59
CA ILE A 73 5.21 -12.62 -8.61
C ILE A 73 3.73 -12.26 -8.79
N SER A 74 3.42 -10.97 -8.90
CA SER A 74 2.09 -10.44 -9.17
C SER A 74 2.23 -9.13 -9.93
N LEU A 75 1.77 -9.13 -11.19
CA LEU A 75 1.82 -7.96 -12.04
C LEU A 75 0.83 -6.89 -11.55
N GLU A 76 -0.34 -7.30 -11.08
CA GLU A 76 -1.38 -6.41 -10.56
C GLU A 76 -0.91 -5.64 -9.32
N GLU A 77 -0.24 -6.34 -8.39
CA GLU A 77 0.37 -5.73 -7.21
C GLU A 77 1.49 -4.75 -7.61
N TYR A 78 2.34 -5.16 -8.56
CA TYR A 78 3.40 -4.30 -9.07
C TYR A 78 2.83 -3.01 -9.69
N GLU A 79 1.87 -3.12 -10.60
CA GLU A 79 1.30 -1.99 -11.33
C GLU A 79 0.60 -1.00 -10.39
N ILE A 80 -0.15 -1.48 -9.40
CA ILE A 80 -0.83 -0.57 -8.47
C ILE A 80 0.16 0.18 -7.57
N LEU A 81 1.25 -0.45 -7.13
CA LEU A 81 2.27 0.20 -6.30
C LEU A 81 3.15 1.15 -7.15
N ASP A 82 3.57 0.72 -8.33
CA ASP A 82 4.39 1.52 -9.25
C ASP A 82 3.65 2.76 -9.75
N SER A 83 2.33 2.66 -10.01
CA SER A 83 1.51 3.82 -10.39
C SER A 83 1.50 4.95 -9.34
N GLN A 84 1.84 4.62 -8.09
CA GLN A 84 1.97 5.55 -6.99
C GLN A 84 3.41 6.04 -6.78
N SER A 85 4.38 5.54 -7.56
CA SER A 85 5.82 5.74 -7.37
C SER A 85 6.35 5.10 -6.07
N ILE A 86 5.79 3.97 -5.65
CA ILE A 86 6.31 3.20 -4.51
C ILE A 86 7.50 2.36 -5.00
N THR A 87 8.58 2.34 -4.23
CA THR A 87 9.75 1.48 -4.49
C THR A 87 9.97 0.44 -3.40
N SER A 88 9.42 0.67 -2.20
CA SER A 88 9.46 -0.21 -1.04
C SER A 88 8.26 0.05 -0.11
N LEU A 89 7.89 -0.93 0.71
CA LEU A 89 6.71 -0.88 1.60
C LEU A 89 6.91 -1.73 2.86
N VAL A 90 6.39 -1.24 3.99
CA VAL A 90 6.36 -1.92 5.30
C VAL A 90 5.09 -1.57 6.07
#